data_AF-A0A352BEV5-F1
#
_entry.id   AF-A0A352BEV5-F1
#
_cell.length_a   1.000
_cell.length_b   1.000
_cell.length_c   1.000
_cell.angle_alpha   90.00
_cell.angle_beta   90.00
_cell.angle_gamma   90.00
#
_symmetry.space_group_name_H-M   'P 1'
#
loop_
_entity.id
_entity.type
_entity.pdbx_description
1 polymer ?
#
loop_
_entity_poly.entity_id
_entity_poly.type
_entity_poly.pdbx_seq_one_letter_code
_entity_poly.pdbx_strand_id
1 'polypeptide(L)'
;MYKKSTKEIKATKKESGNVGEQEIVNIIPCPNCGKKLMMLPPNYPLYDVQCTGCSFRAQVKTNQSKPKSTVFGAGWQIMSKVLKSGYMTPPLFLNFKWFEKETGKQEIRFYPFVPKKNLSNYKLSETARRANYEMFTYIGMDKLPYFLLYQK
;
A
#
# COMPACT_ATOMS: atom_id res chain seq x y z
N MET A 1 5.93 44.53 2.30
CA MET A 1 5.01 43.87 3.26
C MET A 1 3.94 43.16 2.44
N TYR A 2 3.69 41.85 2.43
CA TYR A 2 4.11 40.66 3.19
C TYR A 2 4.30 39.52 2.17
N LYS A 3 5.42 38.79 2.22
CA LYS A 3 5.61 37.54 1.46
C LYS A 3 4.86 36.42 2.19
N LYS A 4 3.79 35.86 1.61
CA LYS A 4 3.21 34.59 2.06
C LYS A 4 4.17 33.46 1.70
N SER A 5 4.97 33.04 2.68
CA SER A 5 5.75 31.81 2.64
C SER A 5 4.81 30.63 2.95
N THR A 6 4.17 30.07 1.93
CA THR A 6 3.58 28.71 2.02
C THR A 6 4.71 27.70 2.06
N LYS A 7 5.26 27.44 3.25
CA LYS A 7 6.01 26.22 3.51
C LYS A 7 5.00 25.07 3.50
N GLU A 8 4.85 24.41 2.34
CA GLU A 8 4.21 23.11 2.28
C GLU A 8 4.93 22.17 3.26
N ILE A 9 4.26 21.83 4.35
CA ILE A 9 4.73 20.79 5.27
C ILE A 9 4.64 19.47 4.49
N LYS A 10 5.76 19.00 3.94
CA LYS A 10 5.85 17.65 3.35
C LYS A 10 5.52 16.64 4.45
N ALA A 11 4.32 16.07 4.39
CA ALA A 11 3.90 15.00 5.28
C ALA A 11 4.94 13.87 5.27
N THR A 12 5.23 13.32 6.44
CA THR A 12 6.15 12.20 6.57
C THR A 12 5.58 10.96 5.84
N LYS A 13 6.45 10.04 5.41
CA LYS A 13 6.01 8.79 4.75
C LYS A 13 5.01 7.99 5.59
N LYS A 14 5.11 8.09 6.93
CA LYS A 14 4.21 7.41 7.87
C LYS A 14 2.81 8.05 7.86
N GLU A 15 2.73 9.38 7.93
CA GLU A 15 1.45 10.10 7.85
C GLU A 15 0.75 9.86 6.51
N SER A 16 1.50 9.89 5.40
CA SER A 16 0.98 9.57 4.07
C SER A 16 0.42 8.14 3.99
N GLY A 17 1.06 7.17 4.67
CA GLY A 17 0.56 5.81 4.80
C GLY A 17 -0.78 5.74 5.54
N ASN A 18 -0.84 6.30 6.75
CA ASN A 18 -2.06 6.31 7.57
C ASN A 18 -3.23 7.00 6.87
N VAL A 19 -2.98 8.14 6.21
CA VAL A 19 -4.01 8.85 5.42
C VAL A 19 -4.50 7.96 4.28
N GLY A 20 -3.59 7.25 3.62
CA GLY A 20 -3.93 6.29 2.57
C GLY A 20 -4.80 5.12 3.05
N GLU A 21 -4.46 4.55 4.20
CA GLU A 21 -5.23 3.47 4.84
C GLU A 21 -6.64 3.95 5.21
N GLN A 22 -6.74 5.12 5.84
CA GLN A 22 -8.02 5.72 6.20
C GLN A 22 -8.87 6.06 4.97
N GLU A 23 -8.24 6.54 3.88
CA GLU A 23 -8.93 6.83 2.62
C GLU A 23 -9.54 5.55 2.02
N ILE A 24 -8.82 4.42 2.03
CA ILE A 24 -9.38 3.13 1.62
C ILE A 24 -10.59 2.76 2.48
N VAL A 25 -10.49 2.87 3.80
CA VAL A 25 -11.59 2.56 4.72
C VAL A 25 -12.84 3.41 4.44
N ASN A 26 -12.65 4.67 4.05
CA ASN A 26 -13.74 5.61 3.82
C ASN A 26 -14.44 5.41 2.48
N ILE A 27 -13.70 5.03 1.44
CA ILE A 27 -14.21 5.01 0.05
C ILE A 27 -14.61 3.60 -0.39
N ILE A 28 -13.89 2.58 0.07
CA ILE A 28 -13.95 1.24 -0.52
C ILE A 28 -14.76 0.29 0.38
N PRO A 29 -15.88 -0.28 -0.10
CA PRO A 29 -16.53 -1.38 0.58
C PRO A 29 -15.66 -2.65 0.49
N CYS A 30 -15.83 -3.58 1.42
CA CYS A 30 -15.09 -4.84 1.41
C CYS A 30 -15.29 -5.58 0.06
N PRO A 31 -14.22 -5.94 -0.66
CA PRO A 31 -14.33 -6.58 -1.97
C PRO A 31 -14.87 -8.02 -1.87
N ASN A 32 -14.90 -8.62 -0.68
CA ASN A 32 -15.44 -9.96 -0.46
C ASN A 32 -16.95 -9.95 -0.14
N CYS A 33 -17.43 -9.01 0.69
CA CYS A 33 -18.82 -9.05 1.18
C CYS A 33 -19.57 -7.71 1.19
N GLY A 34 -18.97 -6.64 0.67
CA GLY A 34 -19.59 -5.31 0.56
C GLY A 34 -19.69 -4.50 1.87
N LYS A 35 -19.44 -5.11 3.04
CA LYS A 35 -19.47 -4.40 4.34
C LYS A 35 -18.28 -3.45 4.52
N LYS A 36 -18.37 -2.57 5.52
CA LYS A 36 -17.32 -1.58 5.83
C LYS A 36 -15.98 -2.25 6.17
N LEU A 37 -14.90 -1.58 5.79
CA LEU A 37 -13.55 -1.87 6.30
C LEU A 37 -13.31 -1.08 7.60
N MET A 38 -12.33 -1.50 8.37
CA MET A 38 -11.79 -0.80 9.54
C MET A 38 -10.27 -0.88 9.52
N MET A 39 -9.60 0.13 10.07
CA MET A 39 -8.15 0.10 10.27
C MET A 39 -7.78 -0.91 11.36
N LEU A 40 -6.68 -1.62 11.16
CA LEU A 40 -6.06 -2.43 12.19
C LEU A 40 -5.12 -1.58 13.06
N PRO A 41 -4.77 -2.03 14.28
CA PRO A 41 -3.82 -1.31 15.12
C PRO A 41 -2.47 -1.07 14.42
N PRO A 42 -1.75 0.02 14.75
CA PRO A 42 -0.42 0.26 14.20
C PRO A 42 0.53 -0.93 14.44
N ASN A 43 1.36 -1.24 13.44
CA ASN A 43 2.29 -2.38 13.43
C ASN A 43 1.62 -3.76 13.47
N TYR A 44 0.31 -3.87 13.18
CA TYR A 44 -0.30 -5.16 12.95
C TYR A 44 0.44 -5.89 11.83
N PRO A 45 0.90 -7.14 12.03
CA PRO A 45 1.73 -7.82 11.03
C PRO A 45 0.99 -7.99 9.70
N LEU A 46 1.59 -7.48 8.62
CA LEU A 46 1.21 -7.68 7.22
C LEU A 46 -0.13 -7.12 6.72
N TYR A 47 -1.05 -6.75 7.61
CA TYR A 47 -2.37 -6.25 7.25
C TYR A 47 -2.58 -4.87 7.85
N ASP A 48 -3.21 -3.99 7.07
CA ASP A 48 -3.48 -2.60 7.48
C ASP A 48 -4.99 -2.40 7.72
N VAL A 49 -5.85 -3.17 7.02
CA VAL A 49 -7.31 -3.07 7.14
C VAL A 49 -7.98 -4.45 7.28
N GLN A 50 -9.14 -4.46 7.93
CA GLN A 50 -10.00 -5.64 8.09
C GLN A 50 -11.46 -5.29 7.78
N CYS A 51 -12.21 -6.22 7.20
CA CYS A 51 -13.66 -6.10 7.07
C CYS A 51 -14.36 -6.32 8.41
N THR A 52 -15.35 -5.49 8.72
CA THR A 52 -16.14 -5.58 9.96
C THR A 52 -17.12 -6.76 9.98
N GLY A 53 -17.30 -7.48 8.87
CA GLY A 53 -18.32 -8.53 8.78
C GLY A 53 -17.86 -9.92 8.34
N CYS A 54 -16.84 -10.04 7.47
CA CYS A 54 -16.36 -11.34 7.00
C CYS A 54 -14.90 -11.63 7.36
N SER A 55 -14.29 -10.79 8.21
CA SER A 55 -12.89 -10.92 8.65
C SER A 55 -11.85 -10.91 7.52
N PHE A 56 -12.22 -10.54 6.30
CA PHE A 56 -11.30 -10.27 5.20
C PHE A 56 -10.24 -9.25 5.65
N ARG A 57 -8.97 -9.50 5.36
CA ARG A 57 -7.86 -8.59 5.68
C ARG A 57 -7.05 -8.30 4.43
N ALA A 58 -6.53 -7.08 4.34
CA ALA A 58 -5.65 -6.68 3.26
C ALA A 58 -4.56 -5.72 3.75
N GLN A 59 -3.46 -5.70 3.00
CA GLN A 59 -2.46 -4.66 3.08
C GLN A 59 -2.85 -3.47 2.18
N VAL A 60 -2.47 -2.26 2.57
CA VAL A 60 -2.62 -1.04 1.78
C VAL A 60 -1.24 -0.47 1.45
N LYS A 61 -1.06 -0.02 0.21
CA LYS A 61 0.09 0.81 -0.17
C LYS A 61 -0.38 1.99 -1.00
N THR A 62 0.02 3.18 -0.58
CA THR A 62 -0.29 4.43 -1.27
C THR A 62 0.93 4.96 -1.99
N ASN A 63 0.74 5.30 -3.27
CA ASN A 63 1.78 5.71 -4.18
C ASN A 63 1.40 7.04 -4.83
N GLN A 64 2.26 8.05 -4.68
CA GLN A 64 2.14 9.35 -5.35
C GLN A 64 2.70 9.25 -6.78
N SER A 65 2.10 8.38 -7.59
CA SER A 65 2.46 8.16 -9.00
C SER A 65 1.28 7.59 -9.76
N LYS A 66 1.35 7.64 -11.10
CA LYS A 66 0.53 6.76 -11.96
C LYS A 66 0.76 5.28 -11.59
N PRO A 67 -0.19 4.39 -11.93
CA PRO A 67 0.01 2.95 -11.79
C PRO A 67 1.32 2.49 -12.42
N LYS A 68 2.06 1.63 -11.72
CA LYS A 68 3.40 1.20 -12.12
C LYS A 68 3.66 -0.25 -11.75
N SER A 69 4.60 -0.87 -12.46
CA SER A 69 4.96 -2.29 -12.29
C SER A 69 5.56 -2.62 -10.93
N THR A 70 6.32 -1.68 -10.35
CA THR A 70 7.06 -1.91 -9.10
C THR A 70 6.58 -1.00 -7.98
N VAL A 71 6.23 -1.60 -6.84
CA VAL A 71 5.75 -0.90 -5.64
C VAL A 71 6.56 -1.35 -4.42
N PHE A 72 6.90 -0.41 -3.54
CA PHE A 72 7.63 -0.73 -2.31
C PHE A 72 6.74 -1.47 -1.32
N GLY A 73 7.26 -2.57 -0.79
CA GLY A 73 6.67 -3.32 0.30
C GLY A 73 7.16 -2.82 1.67
N ALA A 74 7.22 -3.75 2.63
CA ALA A 74 7.67 -3.50 3.99
C ALA A 74 9.00 -4.24 4.27
N GLY A 75 9.33 -4.43 5.55
CA GLY A 75 10.48 -5.25 5.94
C GLY A 75 10.32 -6.70 5.50
N TRP A 76 11.39 -7.28 4.95
CA TRP A 76 11.37 -8.64 4.41
C TRP A 76 11.18 -9.72 5.47
N GLN A 77 11.70 -9.49 6.68
CA GLN A 77 11.77 -10.51 7.73
C GLN A 77 10.39 -11.09 8.12
N ILE A 78 9.38 -10.23 8.29
CA ILE A 78 8.02 -10.68 8.62
C ILE A 78 7.40 -11.43 7.43
N MET A 79 7.51 -10.87 6.23
CA MET A 79 7.00 -11.50 5.01
C MET A 79 7.62 -12.88 4.77
N SER A 80 8.94 -12.98 4.90
CA SER A 80 9.70 -14.23 4.75
C SER A 80 9.21 -15.31 5.71
N LYS A 81 8.97 -14.98 6.98
CA LYS A 81 8.43 -15.93 7.97
C LYS A 81 7.04 -16.42 7.58
N VAL A 82 6.15 -15.52 7.15
CA VAL A 82 4.79 -15.87 6.73
C VAL A 82 4.78 -16.75 5.48
N LEU A 83 5.61 -16.45 4.49
CA LEU A 83 5.73 -17.30 3.30
C LEU A 83 6.35 -18.68 3.64
N LYS A 84 7.29 -18.74 4.59
CA LYS A 84 7.89 -20.00 5.05
C LYS A 84 6.92 -20.85 5.86
N SER A 85 5.94 -20.25 6.54
CA SER A 85 4.88 -20.98 7.25
C SER A 85 3.73 -21.43 6.33
N GLY A 86 3.88 -21.30 5.01
CA GLY A 86 2.91 -21.78 4.02
C GLY A 86 1.75 -20.83 3.75
N TYR A 87 1.74 -19.65 4.36
CA TYR A 87 0.72 -18.64 4.08
C TYR A 87 1.00 -17.93 2.75
N MET A 88 -0.08 -17.54 2.08
CA MET A 88 -0.01 -16.73 0.88
C MET A 88 0.38 -15.28 1.22
N THR A 89 0.89 -14.56 0.22
CA THR A 89 1.01 -13.10 0.31
C THR A 89 -0.36 -12.50 0.63
N PRO A 90 -0.45 -11.55 1.57
CA PRO A 90 -1.69 -10.83 1.85
C PRO A 90 -2.35 -10.25 0.60
N PRO A 91 -3.68 -10.22 0.53
CA PRO A 91 -4.39 -9.40 -0.46
C PRO A 91 -3.96 -7.93 -0.32
N LEU A 92 -3.90 -7.21 -1.44
CA LEU A 92 -3.27 -5.89 -1.50
C LEU A 92 -4.16 -4.86 -2.17
N PHE A 93 -4.38 -3.74 -1.50
CA PHE A 93 -4.88 -2.51 -2.11
C PHE A 93 -3.69 -1.62 -2.50
N LEU A 94 -3.66 -1.20 -3.77
CA LEU A 94 -2.77 -0.17 -4.26
C LEU A 94 -3.56 1.10 -4.55
N ASN A 95 -3.28 2.16 -3.79
CA ASN A 95 -3.88 3.49 -3.93
C ASN A 95 -2.90 4.41 -4.69
N PHE A 96 -3.13 4.61 -5.98
CA PHE A 96 -2.34 5.49 -6.82
C PHE A 96 -2.96 6.87 -6.87
N LYS A 97 -2.15 7.91 -6.63
CA LYS A 97 -2.56 9.32 -6.69
C LYS A 97 -1.53 10.09 -7.50
N TRP A 98 -1.97 10.88 -8.46
CA TRP A 98 -1.09 11.71 -9.27
C TRP A 98 -1.81 12.97 -9.75
N PHE A 99 -1.06 13.93 -10.25
CA PHE A 99 -1.62 15.07 -10.97
C PHE A 99 -1.41 14.89 -12.46
N GLU A 100 -2.44 15.19 -13.24
CA GLU A 100 -2.35 15.31 -14.69
C GLU A 100 -2.79 16.73 -15.06
N LYS A 101 -1.83 17.55 -15.50
CA LYS A 101 -1.97 19.01 -15.57
C LYS A 101 -2.34 19.55 -14.18
N GLU A 102 -3.54 20.11 -14.02
CA GLU A 102 -4.05 20.65 -12.74
C GLU A 102 -5.15 19.77 -12.14
N THR A 103 -5.45 18.63 -12.75
CA THR A 103 -6.48 17.70 -12.26
C THR A 103 -5.85 16.62 -11.40
N GLY A 104 -6.30 16.52 -10.15
CA GLY A 104 -5.95 15.41 -9.26
C GLY A 104 -6.60 14.12 -9.73
N LYS A 105 -5.80 13.08 -9.96
CA LYS A 105 -6.22 11.76 -10.40
C LYS A 105 -5.97 10.72 -9.32
N GLN A 106 -6.84 9.72 -9.27
CA GLN A 106 -6.72 8.63 -8.32
C GLN A 106 -7.23 7.33 -8.89
N GLU A 107 -6.54 6.25 -8.54
CA GLU A 107 -6.91 4.89 -8.93
C GLU A 107 -6.63 3.93 -7.79
N ILE A 108 -7.65 3.19 -7.34
CA ILE A 108 -7.50 2.16 -6.32
C ILE A 108 -7.70 0.80 -6.96
N ARG A 109 -6.65 -0.01 -6.93
CA ARG A 109 -6.64 -1.39 -7.43
C ARG A 109 -6.61 -2.37 -6.27
N PHE A 110 -7.35 -3.47 -6.40
CA PHE A 110 -7.33 -4.58 -5.47
C PHE A 110 -6.77 -5.84 -6.13
N TYR A 111 -5.70 -6.36 -5.54
CA TYR A 111 -5.06 -7.61 -5.95
C TYR A 111 -5.43 -8.69 -4.92
N PRO A 112 -6.37 -9.59 -5.25
CA PRO A 112 -6.78 -10.66 -4.33
C PRO A 112 -5.64 -11.66 -4.09
N PHE A 113 -4.76 -11.82 -5.07
CA PHE A 113 -3.64 -12.74 -5.03
C PHE A 113 -2.39 -12.09 -5.63
N VAL A 114 -1.33 -12.02 -4.83
CA VAL A 114 0.00 -11.58 -5.27
C VAL A 114 0.97 -12.77 -5.15
N PRO A 115 1.35 -13.40 -6.26
CA PRO A 115 2.23 -14.57 -6.22
C PRO A 115 3.59 -14.25 -5.57
N LYS A 116 4.22 -15.24 -4.91
CA LYS A 116 5.55 -15.08 -4.32
C LYS A 116 6.62 -14.64 -5.33
N LYS A 117 6.51 -15.07 -6.59
CA LYS A 117 7.42 -14.65 -7.69
C LYS A 117 7.36 -13.14 -7.98
N ASN A 118 6.30 -12.47 -7.52
CA ASN A 118 6.12 -11.03 -7.64
C ASN A 118 6.65 -10.28 -6.40
N LEU A 119 7.41 -10.94 -5.54
CA LEU A 119 8.11 -10.33 -4.41
C LEU A 119 9.62 -10.41 -4.66
N SER A 120 10.31 -9.27 -4.55
CA SER A 120 11.75 -9.19 -4.66
C SER A 120 12.37 -8.62 -3.39
N ASN A 121 13.24 -9.39 -2.73
CA ASN A 121 14.00 -8.95 -1.56
C ASN A 121 15.18 -8.07 -2.00
N TYR A 122 15.43 -6.99 -1.27
CA TYR A 122 16.61 -6.17 -1.44
C TYR A 122 17.08 -5.61 -0.08
N LYS A 123 18.37 -5.28 0.00
CA LYS A 123 18.96 -4.60 1.15
C LYS A 123 19.04 -3.10 0.89
N LEU A 124 18.74 -2.30 1.91
CA LEU A 124 19.02 -0.87 1.87
C LEU A 124 20.53 -0.63 1.84
N SER A 125 20.96 0.44 1.18
CA SER A 125 22.37 0.83 1.12
C SER A 125 22.95 1.07 2.52
N GLU A 126 24.27 0.97 2.64
CA GLU A 126 25.00 1.22 3.88
C GLU A 126 24.83 2.67 4.38
N THR A 127 24.56 3.60 3.46
CA THR A 127 24.31 5.02 3.75
C THR A 127 22.86 5.34 4.09
N ALA A 128 21.94 4.37 4.01
CA ALA A 128 20.54 4.61 4.33
C ALA A 128 20.33 4.79 5.83
N ARG A 129 19.27 5.53 6.22
CA ARG A 129 18.87 5.72 7.64
C ARG A 129 18.75 4.39 8.41
N ARG A 130 18.36 3.32 7.73
CA ARG A 130 18.35 1.95 8.25
C ARG A 130 19.29 1.10 7.39
N ALA A 131 20.59 1.36 7.52
CA ALA A 131 21.63 0.68 6.76
C ALA A 131 21.45 -0.84 6.78
N ASN A 132 21.61 -1.48 5.62
CA ASN A 132 21.55 -2.94 5.46
C ASN A 132 20.21 -3.61 5.85
N TYR A 133 19.16 -2.84 6.12
CA TYR A 133 17.86 -3.40 6.46
C TYR A 133 17.22 -4.07 5.24
N GLU A 134 16.74 -5.30 5.42
CA GLU A 134 16.09 -6.05 4.35
C GLU A 134 14.64 -5.62 4.17
N MET A 135 14.31 -5.28 2.93
CA MET A 135 13.00 -4.88 2.48
C MET A 135 12.58 -5.73 1.29
N PHE A 136 11.34 -5.60 0.88
CA PHE A 136 10.90 -6.18 -0.39
C PHE A 136 10.14 -5.19 -1.24
N THR A 137 10.10 -5.46 -2.54
CA THR A 137 9.23 -4.79 -3.50
C THR A 137 8.24 -5.80 -4.07
N TYR A 138 7.05 -5.30 -4.37
CA TYR A 138 6.13 -5.92 -5.30
C TYR A 138 6.57 -5.59 -6.73
N ILE A 139 6.71 -6.58 -7.59
CA ILE A 139 7.18 -6.43 -8.99
C ILE A 139 6.17 -7.02 -9.98
N GLY A 140 6.10 -6.50 -11.20
CA GLY A 140 5.19 -7.00 -12.24
C GLY A 140 3.71 -6.75 -11.94
N MET A 141 3.39 -5.75 -11.12
CA MET A 141 2.02 -5.45 -10.67
C MET A 141 1.11 -4.99 -11.81
N ASP A 142 1.66 -4.41 -12.86
CA ASP A 142 0.98 -4.02 -14.10
C ASP A 142 0.47 -5.22 -14.92
N LYS A 143 1.01 -6.42 -14.68
CA LYS A 143 0.66 -7.65 -15.39
C LYS A 143 -0.23 -8.59 -14.59
N LEU A 144 -0.37 -8.36 -13.29
CA LEU A 144 -1.23 -9.19 -12.44
C LEU A 144 -2.70 -8.80 -12.62
N PRO A 145 -3.64 -9.75 -12.55
CA PRO A 145 -5.06 -9.43 -12.52
C PRO A 145 -5.40 -8.65 -11.25
N TYR A 146 -6.25 -7.64 -11.40
CA TYR A 146 -6.75 -6.83 -10.30
C TYR A 146 -8.20 -6.44 -10.55
N PHE A 147 -8.89 -6.08 -9.47
CA PHE A 147 -10.16 -5.39 -9.54
C PHE A 147 -9.90 -3.88 -9.44
N LEU A 148 -10.43 -3.11 -10.39
CA LEU A 148 -10.48 -1.66 -10.28
C LEU A 148 -11.64 -1.29 -9.35
N LEU A 149 -11.33 -0.74 -8.18
CA LEU A 149 -12.35 -0.43 -7.17
C LEU A 149 -12.76 1.05 -7.14
N TYR A 150 -11.90 1.94 -7.64
CA TYR A 150 -12.18 3.37 -7.70
C TYR A 150 -11.27 4.04 -8.74
N GLN A 151 -11.83 4.99 -9.49
CA GLN A 151 -11.08 5.82 -10.43
C GLN A 151 -11.71 7.22 -10.55
N LYS A 152 -10.89 8.27 -10.60
CA LYS A 152 -11.26 9.64 -10.98
C LYS A 152 -10.13 10.37 -11.69
#